data_AF-A0A5H2XJT4-F1
#
_entry.id   AF-A0A5H2XJT4-F1
#
_cell.length_a   1.000
_cell.length_b   1.000
_cell.length_c   1.000
_cell.angle_alpha   90.00
_cell.angle_beta   90.00
_cell.angle_gamma   90.00
#
_symmetry.space_group_name_H-M   'P 1'
#
loop_
_entity.id
_entity.type
_entity.pdbx_description
1 polymer ?
#
loop_
_entity_poly.entity_id
_entity_poly.type
_entity_poly.pdbx_seq_one_letter_code
_entity_poly.pdbx_strand_id
1 'polypeptide(L)'
;MAMSSWFSRLRCSSKCFFNFLALRSSVSRKLVRTQTTTNSESTKNPLLFWSSSLLPIALAVSAGSLALHPQSDPSLCEASSINSRLAQEVPRELIDELKAICQDNMTLDYEERYNHGKPQNSFHKAVNIPDVVVFPRSEEQVSKIVNSCDKHKVPIVPYGGATSIEGHTLSPNGGVCIDMSLMNRVKALHVEDMDVVVEPGVGWMELNEYLEPYGLFFPLDPGPGATIGGMCATRCSGSLAVRKLIITSMRSGKF
;
A
#
# COMPACT_ATOMS: atom_id res chain seq x y z
N MET A 1 -37.16 24.48 15.52
CA MET A 1 -37.75 24.30 14.17
C MET A 1 -36.56 24.14 13.23
N ALA A 2 -36.24 22.90 12.82
CA ALA A 2 -36.75 22.25 11.60
C ALA A 2 -35.99 22.78 10.35
N MET A 3 -35.04 22.04 9.74
CA MET A 3 -35.13 20.77 8.97
C MET A 3 -35.32 21.01 7.46
N SER A 4 -34.78 20.08 6.64
CA SER A 4 -34.93 19.93 5.16
C SER A 4 -34.27 21.01 4.26
N SER A 5 -33.84 20.74 3.01
CA SER A 5 -33.47 19.50 2.27
C SER A 5 -32.57 19.92 1.08
N TRP A 6 -31.55 19.17 0.65
CA TRP A 6 -31.57 17.97 -0.21
C TRP A 6 -32.51 18.03 -1.45
N PHE A 7 -31.97 18.41 -2.61
CA PHE A 7 -32.37 18.00 -3.98
C PHE A 7 -31.13 18.23 -4.90
N SER A 8 -30.48 17.19 -5.45
CA SER A 8 -30.82 16.49 -6.71
C SER A 8 -30.47 17.27 -8.01
N ARG A 9 -29.53 16.74 -8.79
CA ARG A 9 -29.45 16.94 -10.25
C ARG A 9 -29.20 15.60 -10.94
N LEU A 10 -29.99 15.31 -11.96
CA LEU A 10 -29.94 14.05 -12.74
C LEU A 10 -30.44 14.34 -14.17
N ARG A 11 -29.83 13.71 -15.18
CA ARG A 11 -30.19 13.72 -16.64
C ARG A 11 -29.89 15.03 -17.38
N CYS A 12 -29.68 15.09 -18.70
CA CYS A 12 -29.62 14.12 -19.84
C CYS A 12 -28.79 14.78 -20.99
N SER A 13 -28.47 14.25 -22.18
CA SER A 13 -28.58 12.98 -22.95
C SER A 13 -27.54 13.09 -24.11
N SER A 14 -26.94 12.06 -24.72
CA SER A 14 -27.47 11.16 -25.77
C SER A 14 -26.31 10.32 -26.35
N LYS A 15 -26.37 8.99 -26.36
CA LYS A 15 -26.78 8.12 -27.50
C LYS A 15 -26.01 8.31 -28.83
N CYS A 16 -25.28 7.26 -29.22
CA CYS A 16 -25.23 6.78 -30.61
C CYS A 16 -25.46 5.27 -30.64
N PHE A 17 -26.27 4.81 -31.58
CA PHE A 17 -26.65 3.41 -31.82
C PHE A 17 -26.23 3.06 -33.24
N PHE A 18 -25.73 1.86 -33.52
CA PHE A 18 -26.04 1.19 -34.79
C PHE A 18 -26.05 -0.34 -34.63
N ASN A 19 -26.99 -0.98 -35.32
CA ASN A 19 -27.27 -2.41 -35.26
C ASN A 19 -26.24 -3.25 -36.03
N PHE A 20 -26.14 -4.54 -35.68
CA PHE A 20 -26.18 -5.60 -36.69
C PHE A 20 -26.83 -6.87 -36.10
N LEU A 21 -27.62 -7.59 -36.92
CA LEU A 21 -28.35 -8.79 -36.52
C LEU A 21 -28.32 -9.82 -37.67
N ALA A 22 -28.42 -11.12 -37.31
CA ALA A 22 -28.48 -12.30 -38.21
C ALA A 22 -27.16 -12.65 -38.97
N LEU A 23 -26.87 -13.91 -39.34
CA LEU A 23 -27.72 -15.12 -39.47
C LEU A 23 -26.95 -16.44 -39.08
N ARG A 24 -27.70 -17.55 -38.94
CA ARG A 24 -27.27 -18.93 -38.57
C ARG A 24 -26.19 -19.58 -39.46
N SER A 25 -25.41 -20.53 -38.91
CA SER A 25 -25.52 -21.98 -39.24
C SER A 25 -24.59 -22.89 -38.39
N SER A 26 -24.83 -24.20 -38.43
CA SER A 26 -24.22 -25.24 -37.57
C SER A 26 -23.18 -26.08 -38.30
N VAL A 27 -22.04 -26.38 -37.67
CA VAL A 27 -21.26 -27.63 -37.89
C VAL A 27 -20.66 -28.12 -36.56
N SER A 28 -20.75 -29.43 -36.32
CA SER A 28 -20.29 -30.12 -35.11
C SER A 28 -18.79 -30.47 -35.11
N ARG A 29 -18.15 -30.58 -33.93
CA ARG A 29 -16.95 -31.41 -33.73
C ARG A 29 -16.78 -31.88 -32.27
N LYS A 30 -16.43 -33.17 -32.09
CA LYS A 30 -16.23 -33.88 -30.81
C LYS A 30 -14.80 -33.74 -30.26
N LEU A 31 -14.64 -33.83 -28.93
CA LEU A 31 -13.58 -34.53 -28.16
C LEU A 31 -14.04 -34.46 -26.68
N VAL A 32 -14.43 -35.50 -25.94
CA VAL A 32 -13.78 -36.79 -25.54
C VAL A 32 -12.50 -36.62 -24.71
N ARG A 33 -12.62 -36.74 -23.37
CA ARG A 33 -11.71 -37.53 -22.52
C ARG A 33 -12.42 -38.02 -21.25
N THR A 34 -11.99 -39.17 -20.75
CA THR A 34 -12.74 -40.10 -19.89
C THR A 34 -12.50 -39.92 -18.39
N GLN A 35 -13.52 -40.17 -17.57
CA GLN A 35 -13.39 -40.56 -16.15
C GLN A 35 -13.71 -42.05 -16.01
N THR A 36 -13.02 -42.76 -15.13
CA THR A 36 -13.21 -44.21 -14.94
C THR A 36 -13.48 -44.54 -13.48
N THR A 37 -14.65 -45.12 -13.21
CA THR A 37 -15.01 -45.77 -11.93
C THR A 37 -15.85 -47.01 -12.24
N THR A 38 -15.43 -48.19 -11.81
CA THR A 38 -16.28 -49.39 -11.74
C THR A 38 -15.87 -50.27 -10.57
N ASN A 39 -16.84 -50.62 -9.72
CA ASN A 39 -16.72 -51.65 -8.69
C ASN A 39 -16.93 -53.06 -9.29
N SER A 40 -16.56 -54.09 -8.53
CA SER A 40 -17.17 -55.43 -8.62
C SER A 40 -17.24 -56.08 -7.22
N GLU A 41 -18.16 -57.03 -7.06
CA GLU A 41 -18.77 -57.43 -5.77
C GLU A 41 -18.15 -58.68 -5.09
N SER A 42 -18.86 -59.19 -4.06
CA SER A 42 -18.82 -60.54 -3.45
C SER A 42 -17.95 -60.67 -2.19
N THR A 43 -18.36 -61.27 -1.06
CA THR A 43 -19.62 -61.95 -0.64
C THR A 43 -19.79 -61.84 0.89
N LYS A 44 -20.96 -62.20 1.46
CA LYS A 44 -21.23 -62.13 2.92
C LYS A 44 -21.19 -63.51 3.61
N ASN A 45 -20.44 -63.60 4.72
CA ASN A 45 -20.76 -64.21 6.05
C ASN A 45 -21.24 -65.69 6.12
N PRO A 46 -21.06 -66.45 7.25
CA PRO A 46 -21.34 -65.97 8.62
C PRO A 46 -20.68 -66.68 9.86
N LEU A 47 -21.12 -66.22 11.05
CA LEU A 47 -21.21 -66.90 12.38
C LEU A 47 -19.97 -67.03 13.32
N LEU A 48 -20.12 -66.36 14.49
CA LEU A 48 -20.12 -66.87 15.88
C LEU A 48 -18.86 -66.95 16.80
N PHE A 49 -19.19 -66.69 18.08
CA PHE A 49 -18.62 -67.14 19.38
C PHE A 49 -17.38 -66.50 20.05
N TRP A 50 -17.63 -65.98 21.28
CA TRP A 50 -16.81 -65.96 22.52
C TRP A 50 -15.34 -65.43 22.48
N SER A 51 -14.68 -65.00 23.58
CA SER A 51 -15.07 -64.59 24.94
C SER A 51 -13.89 -63.85 25.63
N SER A 52 -14.21 -63.08 26.67
CA SER A 52 -13.40 -62.72 27.86
C SER A 52 -11.86 -62.93 27.91
N SER A 53 -11.15 -61.84 28.22
CA SER A 53 -10.00 -61.71 29.14
C SER A 53 -8.74 -62.60 29.01
N LEU A 54 -7.56 -61.95 28.94
CA LEU A 54 -6.54 -61.93 30.03
C LEU A 54 -5.31 -61.05 29.64
N LEU A 55 -4.70 -60.40 30.65
CA LEU A 55 -3.40 -59.69 30.63
C LEU A 55 -2.24 -60.71 30.91
N PRO A 56 -0.93 -60.37 31.02
CA PRO A 56 -0.21 -59.07 30.99
C PRO A 56 1.15 -59.07 30.20
N ILE A 57 2.01 -58.08 30.49
CA ILE A 57 3.50 -58.04 30.42
C ILE A 57 4.15 -57.58 29.09
N ALA A 58 4.68 -56.34 29.11
CA ALA A 58 6.09 -56.06 28.82
C ALA A 58 6.49 -54.67 29.37
N LEU A 59 7.31 -54.64 30.43
CA LEU A 59 7.96 -53.41 30.90
C LEU A 59 9.19 -53.14 30.02
N ALA A 60 9.20 -51.99 29.33
CA ALA A 60 10.39 -51.46 28.67
C ALA A 60 10.70 -50.06 29.22
N VAL A 61 11.33 -50.03 30.41
CA VAL A 61 11.87 -48.79 30.97
C VAL A 61 13.17 -48.46 30.24
N SER A 62 13.09 -47.62 29.21
CA SER A 62 14.27 -46.96 28.64
C SER A 62 14.38 -45.54 29.20
N ALA A 63 15.31 -45.36 30.15
CA ALA A 63 15.66 -44.04 30.65
C ALA A 63 16.42 -43.28 29.54
N GLY A 64 15.74 -42.30 28.92
CA GLY A 64 16.25 -41.55 27.78
C GLY A 64 15.75 -40.10 27.77
N SER A 65 15.83 -39.42 28.91
CA SER A 65 15.45 -38.00 29.01
C SER A 65 16.55 -37.12 28.40
N LEU A 66 16.59 -37.08 27.06
CA LEU A 66 17.28 -36.04 26.31
C LEU A 66 16.46 -34.75 26.44
N ALA A 67 16.68 -34.03 27.52
CA ALA A 67 16.17 -32.69 27.71
C ALA A 67 16.84 -31.74 26.71
N LEU A 68 16.30 -31.70 25.49
CA LEU A 68 16.55 -30.63 24.53
C LEU A 68 15.96 -29.34 25.10
N HIS A 69 16.71 -28.70 25.98
CA HIS A 69 16.46 -27.31 26.35
C HIS A 69 16.57 -26.48 25.07
N PRO A 70 15.52 -25.76 24.65
CA PRO A 70 15.69 -24.72 23.66
C PRO A 70 16.53 -23.62 24.34
N GLN A 71 17.84 -23.65 24.13
CA GLN A 71 18.66 -22.46 24.29
C GLN A 71 18.22 -21.54 23.14
N SER A 72 17.24 -20.69 23.43
CA SER A 72 16.96 -19.52 22.60
C SER A 72 18.11 -18.55 22.79
N ASP A 73 19.21 -18.77 22.06
CA ASP A 73 20.27 -17.79 21.93
C ASP A 73 19.63 -16.51 21.38
N PRO A 74 19.55 -15.41 22.15
CA PRO A 74 19.01 -14.16 21.63
C PRO A 74 19.95 -13.70 20.52
N SER A 75 19.41 -13.55 19.32
CA SER A 75 20.17 -13.03 18.19
C SER A 75 20.80 -11.68 18.57
N LEU A 76 21.98 -11.38 18.06
CA LEU A 76 22.64 -10.07 18.25
C LEU A 76 21.86 -8.88 17.63
N CYS A 77 20.66 -9.13 17.10
CA CYS A 77 19.67 -8.13 16.69
C CYS A 77 18.68 -7.75 17.82
N GLU A 78 18.81 -8.32 19.03
CA GLU A 78 18.10 -7.86 20.22
C GLU A 78 18.61 -6.45 20.57
N ALA A 79 17.87 -5.42 20.13
CA ALA A 79 18.25 -4.02 20.25
C ALA A 79 18.18 -3.54 21.71
N SER A 80 19.22 -3.89 22.47
CA SER A 80 19.46 -3.61 23.89
C SER A 80 19.76 -2.14 24.17
N SER A 81 18.96 -1.23 23.60
CA SER A 81 18.86 0.19 23.94
C SER A 81 17.76 0.93 23.14
N ILE A 82 16.71 0.23 22.66
CA ILE A 82 15.42 0.90 22.49
C ILE A 82 14.85 1.15 23.90
N ASN A 83 15.44 2.16 24.56
CA ASN A 83 14.75 2.89 25.61
C ASN A 83 13.38 3.22 25.05
N SER A 84 12.35 2.86 25.81
CA SER A 84 11.00 3.30 25.59
C SER A 84 10.95 4.83 25.67
N ARG A 85 11.24 5.48 24.55
CA ARG A 85 10.53 6.71 24.18
C ARG A 85 9.09 6.28 24.01
N LEU A 86 8.39 6.17 25.14
CA LEU A 86 6.94 6.32 25.23
C LEU A 86 6.59 7.44 24.25
N ALA A 87 5.71 7.13 23.27
CA ALA A 87 5.45 7.99 22.11
C ALA A 87 5.38 9.44 22.58
N GLN A 88 6.42 10.21 22.21
CA GLN A 88 6.62 11.52 22.81
C GLN A 88 5.61 12.45 22.15
N GLU A 89 4.45 12.61 22.81
CA GLU A 89 3.31 13.33 22.27
C GLU A 89 3.76 14.66 21.65
N VAL A 90 3.31 14.89 20.41
CA VAL A 90 3.68 16.09 19.67
C VAL A 90 3.34 17.33 20.50
N PRO A 91 4.30 18.27 20.71
CA PRO A 91 4.05 19.48 21.48
C PRO A 91 2.84 20.23 20.94
N ARG A 92 1.94 20.69 21.83
CA ARG A 92 0.73 21.44 21.44
C ARG A 92 1.08 22.69 20.62
N GLU A 93 2.21 23.33 20.95
CA GLU A 93 2.77 24.44 20.18
C GLU A 93 3.05 24.09 18.71
N LEU A 94 3.55 22.87 18.42
CA LEU A 94 3.73 22.41 17.04
C LEU A 94 2.37 22.21 16.35
N ILE A 95 1.37 21.66 17.05
CA ILE A 95 0.02 21.49 16.47
C ILE A 95 -0.60 22.85 16.12
N ASP A 96 -0.43 23.87 16.97
CA ASP A 96 -0.91 25.23 16.71
C ASP A 96 -0.12 25.92 15.57
N GLU A 97 1.20 25.74 15.50
CA GLU A 97 2.02 26.20 14.36
C GLU A 97 1.60 25.53 13.04
N LEU A 98 1.43 24.21 13.01
CA LEU A 98 0.96 23.47 11.84
C LEU A 98 -0.45 23.90 11.42
N LYS A 99 -1.36 24.12 12.38
CA LYS A 99 -2.70 24.65 12.11
C LYS A 99 -2.66 26.05 11.49
N ALA A 100 -1.74 26.91 11.91
CA ALA A 100 -1.55 28.23 11.29
C ALA A 100 -0.99 28.14 9.85
N ILE A 101 -0.16 27.14 9.55
CA ILE A 101 0.45 26.93 8.22
C ILE A 101 -0.53 26.26 7.24
N CYS A 102 -1.21 25.19 7.67
CA CYS A 102 -2.03 24.31 6.84
C CYS A 102 -3.53 24.65 6.86
N GLN A 103 -4.00 25.39 7.86
CA GLN A 103 -5.41 25.68 8.11
C GLN A 103 -6.22 24.37 8.20
N ASP A 104 -7.25 24.21 7.37
CA ASP A 104 -8.09 23.01 7.32
C ASP A 104 -7.41 21.81 6.61
N ASN A 105 -6.24 22.01 5.99
CA ASN A 105 -5.49 20.94 5.31
C ASN A 105 -4.60 20.16 6.31
N MET A 106 -5.17 19.78 7.45
CA MET A 106 -4.52 19.01 8.52
C MET A 106 -5.58 18.18 9.25
N THR A 107 -5.21 16.97 9.69
CA THR A 107 -6.09 16.08 10.47
C THR A 107 -5.39 15.45 11.66
N LEU A 108 -6.16 15.30 12.74
CA LEU A 108 -5.84 14.55 13.94
C LEU A 108 -6.75 13.32 14.09
N ASP A 109 -7.58 13.03 13.09
CA ASP A 109 -8.50 11.90 13.11
C ASP A 109 -7.74 10.56 13.16
N TYR A 110 -8.25 9.63 13.96
CA TYR A 110 -7.57 8.36 14.22
C TYR A 110 -7.53 7.47 12.98
N GLU A 111 -8.61 7.36 12.21
CA GLU A 111 -8.66 6.48 11.04
C GLU A 111 -7.74 7.02 9.94
N GLU A 112 -7.75 8.34 9.72
CA GLU A 112 -6.88 8.97 8.71
C GLU A 112 -5.40 8.85 9.09
N ARG A 113 -5.04 9.07 10.35
CA ARG A 113 -3.69 8.79 10.89
C ARG A 113 -3.32 7.32 10.76
N TYR A 114 -4.24 6.40 11.05
CA TYR A 114 -4.01 4.97 10.98
C TYR A 114 -3.75 4.50 9.54
N ASN A 115 -4.51 5.00 8.57
CA ASN A 115 -4.28 4.76 7.15
C ASN A 115 -2.92 5.31 6.68
N HIS A 116 -2.51 6.47 7.17
CA HIS A 116 -1.21 7.06 6.85
C HIS A 116 -0.01 6.38 7.52
N GLY A 117 -0.19 5.74 8.68
CA GLY A 117 0.87 5.02 9.40
C GLY A 117 0.99 3.53 9.11
N LYS A 118 -0.06 2.92 8.54
CA LYS A 118 -0.11 1.50 8.21
C LYS A 118 0.22 1.27 6.73
N PRO A 119 1.29 0.55 6.38
CA PRO A 119 1.58 0.26 5.00
C PRO A 119 0.58 -0.73 4.42
N GLN A 120 -0.01 -0.37 3.29
CA GLN A 120 -1.07 -1.13 2.62
C GLN A 120 -0.52 -2.38 1.90
N ASN A 121 0.70 -2.27 1.36
CA ASN A 121 1.33 -3.29 0.51
C ASN A 121 2.59 -3.92 1.13
N SER A 122 2.86 -3.72 2.42
CA SER A 122 4.07 -4.20 3.08
C SER A 122 3.80 -5.28 4.13
N PHE A 123 4.77 -6.17 4.32
CA PHE A 123 4.77 -7.17 5.40
C PHE A 123 5.25 -6.61 6.75
N HIS A 124 5.77 -5.37 6.77
CA HIS A 124 6.20 -4.72 8.01
C HIS A 124 5.00 -4.37 8.90
N LYS A 125 5.12 -4.67 10.20
CA LYS A 125 4.09 -4.33 11.18
C LYS A 125 4.19 -2.84 11.55
N ALA A 126 3.06 -2.14 11.48
CA ALA A 126 2.95 -0.81 12.07
C ALA A 126 3.07 -0.91 13.59
N VAL A 127 4.17 -0.37 14.15
CA VAL A 127 4.42 -0.31 15.59
C VAL A 127 3.73 0.90 16.23
N ASN A 128 3.61 1.99 15.47
CA ASN A 128 2.92 3.22 15.84
C ASN A 128 2.38 3.91 14.57
N ILE A 129 1.50 4.90 14.74
CA ILE A 129 0.91 5.74 13.68
C ILE A 129 1.41 7.18 13.83
N PRO A 130 1.40 8.02 12.77
CA PRO A 130 1.71 9.44 12.92
C PRO A 130 0.74 10.11 13.89
N ASP A 131 1.19 11.19 14.53
CA ASP A 131 0.42 11.98 15.49
C ASP A 131 -0.51 13.00 14.82
N VAL A 132 -0.11 13.46 13.64
CA VAL A 132 -0.84 14.40 12.80
C VAL A 132 -0.50 14.14 11.34
N VAL A 133 -1.49 14.29 10.45
CA VAL A 133 -1.27 14.28 9.00
C VAL A 133 -1.54 15.69 8.48
N VAL A 134 -0.61 16.24 7.70
CA VAL A 134 -0.72 17.55 7.06
C VAL A 134 -0.67 17.41 5.54
N PHE A 135 -1.47 18.21 4.85
CA PHE A 135 -1.63 18.17 3.40
C PHE A 135 -1.23 19.54 2.79
N PRO A 136 0.07 19.83 2.62
CA PRO A 136 0.52 21.08 2.00
C PRO A 136 0.02 21.22 0.55
N ARG A 137 -0.11 22.47 0.09
CA ARG A 137 -0.51 22.85 -1.28
C ARG A 137 0.55 23.63 -2.03
N SER A 138 1.67 23.95 -1.39
CA SER A 138 2.79 24.71 -1.96
C SER A 138 4.12 24.40 -1.26
N GLU A 139 5.23 24.71 -1.92
CA GLU A 139 6.59 24.54 -1.39
C GLU A 139 6.82 25.34 -0.10
N GLU A 140 6.27 26.55 -0.02
CA GLU A 140 6.42 27.42 1.16
C GLU A 140 5.71 26.84 2.38
N GLN A 141 4.61 26.11 2.20
CA GLN A 141 3.98 25.36 3.30
C GLN A 141 4.86 24.20 3.74
N VAL A 142 5.39 23.39 2.81
CA VAL A 142 6.33 22.28 3.11
C VAL A 142 7.54 22.80 3.90
N SER A 143 8.18 23.88 3.42
CA SER A 143 9.32 24.50 4.08
C SER A 143 8.98 24.96 5.51
N LYS A 144 7.84 25.62 5.72
CA LYS A 144 7.40 26.03 7.06
C LYS A 144 7.12 24.84 8.00
N ILE A 145 6.47 23.79 7.49
CA ILE A 145 6.19 22.54 8.24
C ILE A 145 7.52 21.92 8.69
N VAL A 146 8.46 21.71 7.76
CA VAL A 146 9.76 21.09 8.05
C VAL A 146 10.57 21.89 9.07
N ASN A 147 10.62 23.22 8.92
CA ASN A 147 11.32 24.10 9.87
C ASN A 147 10.67 24.08 11.27
N SER A 148 9.34 24.02 11.35
CA SER A 148 8.63 23.92 12.64
C SER A 148 8.87 22.56 13.31
N CYS A 149 8.85 21.46 12.56
CA CYS A 149 9.17 20.14 13.06
C CYS A 149 10.63 20.03 13.55
N ASP A 150 11.61 20.62 12.84
CA ASP A 150 12.99 20.67 13.31
C ASP A 150 13.14 21.51 14.59
N LYS A 151 12.50 22.68 14.68
CA LYS A 151 12.48 23.51 15.90
C LYS A 151 12.04 22.69 17.12
N HIS A 152 10.97 21.90 16.96
CA HIS A 152 10.38 21.08 18.03
C HIS A 152 11.00 19.66 18.13
N LYS A 153 11.96 19.32 17.28
CA LYS A 153 12.64 18.00 17.19
C LYS A 153 11.67 16.81 17.03
N VAL A 154 10.58 17.03 16.30
CA VAL A 154 9.57 16.02 15.97
C VAL A 154 9.90 15.34 14.63
N PRO A 155 9.86 14.01 14.52
CA PRO A 155 10.15 13.30 13.27
C PRO A 155 9.08 13.56 12.20
N ILE A 156 9.51 13.48 10.95
CA ILE A 156 8.66 13.65 9.75
C ILE A 156 8.66 12.36 8.95
N VAL A 157 7.49 11.97 8.44
CA VAL A 157 7.33 10.93 7.43
C VAL A 157 6.70 11.54 6.17
N PRO A 158 7.41 11.63 5.03
CA PRO A 158 6.82 12.08 3.78
C PRO A 158 5.91 10.98 3.20
N TYR A 159 4.78 11.39 2.65
CA TYR A 159 3.74 10.50 2.14
C TYR A 159 3.26 10.95 0.75
N GLY A 160 2.68 10.00 0.02
CA GLY A 160 2.21 10.17 -1.36
C GLY A 160 1.38 8.95 -1.73
N GLY A 161 1.67 8.30 -2.85
CA GLY A 161 0.89 7.14 -3.30
C GLY A 161 0.81 5.91 -2.38
N ALA A 162 1.62 5.85 -1.30
CA ALA A 162 1.66 4.76 -0.31
C ALA A 162 1.87 3.33 -0.87
N THR A 163 2.27 3.20 -2.14
CA THR A 163 2.41 1.92 -2.84
C THR A 163 3.64 1.10 -2.43
N SER A 164 4.53 1.65 -1.59
CA SER A 164 5.80 1.02 -1.23
C SER A 164 5.63 -0.25 -0.39
N ILE A 165 6.36 -1.30 -0.77
CA ILE A 165 6.42 -2.57 -0.04
C ILE A 165 7.48 -2.60 1.06
N GLU A 166 8.34 -1.58 1.13
CA GLU A 166 9.54 -1.55 2.01
C GLU A 166 9.28 -0.86 3.36
N GLY A 167 8.05 -0.40 3.61
CA GLY A 167 7.66 0.21 4.89
C GLY A 167 7.98 1.70 5.02
N HIS A 168 8.27 2.40 3.92
CA HIS A 168 8.63 3.83 3.93
C HIS A 168 7.58 4.77 4.55
N THR A 169 6.31 4.37 4.63
CA THR A 169 5.23 5.16 5.26
C THR A 169 5.08 4.90 6.76
N LEU A 170 5.87 3.98 7.35
CA LEU A 170 5.81 3.67 8.77
C LEU A 170 6.25 4.88 9.61
N SER A 171 5.50 5.13 10.69
CA SER A 171 5.80 6.18 11.67
C SER A 171 6.19 5.56 13.03
N PRO A 172 7.30 4.82 13.15
CA PRO A 172 7.64 4.07 14.37
C PRO A 172 7.80 4.95 15.61
N ASN A 173 8.20 6.21 15.42
CA ASN A 173 8.37 7.21 16.48
C ASN A 173 7.20 8.21 16.57
N GLY A 174 6.07 7.95 15.90
CA GLY A 174 5.00 8.95 15.73
C GLY A 174 5.44 10.12 14.85
N GLY A 175 4.99 11.32 15.20
CA GLY A 175 5.37 12.58 14.55
C GLY A 175 4.45 13.03 13.43
N VAL A 176 4.98 13.82 12.50
CA VAL A 176 4.20 14.50 11.44
C VAL A 176 4.28 13.73 10.13
N CYS A 177 3.14 13.23 9.65
CA CYS A 177 3.03 12.72 8.28
C CYS A 177 2.71 13.88 7.33
N ILE A 178 3.50 14.05 6.26
CA ILE A 178 3.30 15.10 5.25
C ILE A 178 2.83 14.43 3.97
N ASP A 179 1.53 14.46 3.70
CA ASP A 179 0.96 13.93 2.46
C ASP A 179 0.98 14.97 1.34
N MET A 180 1.71 14.64 0.27
CA MET A 180 1.89 15.49 -0.89
C MET A 180 0.72 15.43 -1.89
N SER A 181 -0.36 14.68 -1.61
CA SER A 181 -1.52 14.48 -2.50
C SER A 181 -2.20 15.77 -2.99
N LEU A 182 -2.14 16.86 -2.22
CA LEU A 182 -2.68 18.18 -2.61
C LEU A 182 -1.69 19.05 -3.41
N MET A 183 -0.47 18.58 -3.65
CA MET A 183 0.52 19.14 -4.57
C MET A 183 0.57 18.29 -5.84
N ASN A 184 -0.50 18.35 -6.64
CA ASN A 184 -0.77 17.44 -7.76
C ASN A 184 -0.93 18.15 -9.12
N ARG A 185 -0.29 19.31 -9.33
CA ARG A 185 -0.36 20.04 -10.60
C ARG A 185 0.83 19.76 -11.52
N VAL A 186 0.59 19.74 -12.83
CA VAL A 186 1.62 19.99 -13.84
C VAL A 186 1.90 21.51 -13.87
N LYS A 187 3.16 21.90 -13.75
CA LYS A 187 3.62 23.30 -13.69
C LYS A 187 4.02 23.84 -15.06
N ALA A 188 4.69 23.01 -15.86
CA ALA A 188 5.11 23.32 -17.23
C ALA A 188 5.33 22.03 -18.02
N LEU A 189 5.19 22.11 -19.34
CA LEU A 189 5.53 21.08 -20.32
C LEU A 189 6.29 21.76 -21.46
N HIS A 190 7.51 21.32 -21.77
CA HIS A 190 8.25 21.82 -22.93
C HIS A 190 8.41 20.66 -23.92
N VAL A 191 7.54 20.64 -24.94
CA VAL A 191 7.41 19.51 -25.88
C VAL A 191 8.69 19.27 -26.68
N GLU A 192 9.36 20.35 -27.10
CA GLU A 192 10.60 20.30 -27.89
C GLU A 192 11.78 19.72 -27.08
N ASP A 193 11.88 20.06 -25.79
CA ASP A 193 12.93 19.58 -24.88
C ASP A 193 12.58 18.21 -24.23
N MET A 194 11.36 17.72 -24.47
CA MET A 194 10.79 16.48 -23.93
C MET A 194 10.79 16.39 -22.39
N ASP A 195 10.68 17.53 -21.70
CA ASP A 195 10.62 17.60 -20.24
C ASP A 195 9.29 18.15 -19.71
N VAL A 196 9.01 17.84 -18.44
CA VAL A 196 7.79 18.25 -17.76
C VAL A 196 8.12 18.58 -16.31
N VAL A 197 7.62 19.71 -15.83
CA VAL A 197 7.78 20.15 -14.45
C VAL A 197 6.47 19.87 -13.73
N VAL A 198 6.51 19.05 -12.68
CA VAL A 198 5.34 18.56 -11.96
C VAL A 198 5.52 18.72 -10.45
N GLU A 199 4.40 18.83 -9.75
CA GLU A 199 4.37 18.74 -8.29
C GLU A 199 4.42 17.26 -7.83
N PRO A 200 4.99 16.96 -6.65
CA PRO A 200 5.36 15.59 -6.25
C PRO A 200 4.17 14.64 -6.00
N GLY A 201 2.96 15.17 -5.80
CA GLY A 201 1.72 14.40 -5.66
C GLY A 201 1.06 14.00 -6.98
N VAL A 202 1.58 14.43 -8.13
CA VAL A 202 1.11 13.94 -9.45
C VAL A 202 1.34 12.43 -9.53
N GLY A 203 0.31 11.68 -9.93
CA GLY A 203 0.42 10.24 -10.23
C GLY A 203 0.97 10.00 -11.63
N TRP A 204 1.68 8.87 -11.82
CA TRP A 204 2.34 8.58 -13.10
C TRP A 204 1.36 8.26 -14.24
N MET A 205 0.17 7.75 -13.91
CA MET A 205 -0.87 7.41 -14.89
C MET A 205 -1.56 8.69 -15.38
N GLU A 206 -1.93 9.57 -14.46
CA GLU A 206 -2.51 10.88 -14.68
C GLU A 206 -1.55 11.79 -15.48
N LEU A 207 -0.24 11.67 -15.23
CA LEU A 207 0.78 12.33 -16.05
C LEU A 207 0.79 11.78 -17.48
N ASN A 208 0.64 10.47 -17.68
CA ASN A 208 0.56 9.87 -19.02
C ASN A 208 -0.72 10.26 -19.77
N GLU A 209 -1.87 10.33 -19.09
CA GLU A 209 -3.12 10.86 -19.65
C GLU A 209 -2.96 12.33 -20.08
N TYR A 210 -2.23 13.14 -19.30
CA TYR A 210 -1.93 14.53 -19.67
C TYR A 210 -0.97 14.66 -20.87
N LEU A 211 -0.03 13.71 -21.03
CA LEU A 211 0.99 13.74 -22.09
C LEU A 211 0.54 13.13 -23.43
N GLU A 212 -0.47 12.23 -23.41
CA GLU A 212 -1.00 11.53 -24.60
C GLU A 212 -1.32 12.47 -25.78
N PRO A 213 -2.01 13.62 -25.61
CA PRO A 213 -2.34 14.52 -26.72
C PRO A 213 -1.12 15.12 -27.45
N TYR A 214 0.06 15.11 -26.81
CA TYR A 214 1.31 15.61 -27.35
C TYR A 214 2.16 14.50 -27.99
N GLY A 215 1.70 13.24 -27.98
CA GLY A 215 2.49 12.08 -28.42
C GLY A 215 3.65 11.73 -27.48
N LEU A 216 3.65 12.28 -26.26
CA LEU A 216 4.67 12.06 -25.23
C LEU A 216 4.16 11.08 -24.17
N PHE A 217 5.10 10.47 -23.42
CA PHE A 217 4.75 9.69 -22.23
C PHE A 217 5.91 9.64 -21.23
N PHE A 218 5.56 9.70 -19.95
CA PHE A 218 6.45 9.41 -18.83
C PHE A 218 6.80 7.91 -18.83
N PRO A 219 8.10 7.56 -18.83
CA PRO A 219 8.55 6.26 -19.29
C PRO A 219 8.54 5.13 -18.24
N LEU A 220 8.22 5.45 -16.99
CA LEU A 220 8.29 4.52 -15.87
C LEU A 220 6.90 4.05 -15.46
N ASP A 221 6.78 2.73 -15.27
CA ASP A 221 5.54 1.99 -15.12
C ASP A 221 5.51 1.14 -13.83
N PRO A 222 5.54 1.77 -12.63
CA PRO A 222 5.39 1.05 -11.38
C PRO A 222 3.95 0.58 -11.15
N GLY A 223 3.68 -0.05 -10.01
CA GLY A 223 2.32 -0.37 -9.59
C GLY A 223 1.38 0.85 -9.62
N PRO A 224 0.09 0.66 -9.93
CA PRO A 224 -0.90 1.74 -9.95
C PRO A 224 -0.93 2.53 -8.64
N GLY A 225 -1.14 3.84 -8.73
CA GLY A 225 -1.24 4.75 -7.58
C GLY A 225 0.09 5.35 -7.10
N ALA A 226 1.24 5.01 -7.70
CA ALA A 226 2.51 5.66 -7.34
C ALA A 226 2.55 7.13 -7.81
N THR A 227 3.01 8.03 -6.94
CA THR A 227 3.22 9.45 -7.27
C THR A 227 4.67 9.73 -7.67
N ILE A 228 4.89 10.74 -8.52
CA ILE A 228 6.22 11.11 -9.03
C ILE A 228 7.21 11.38 -7.89
N GLY A 229 6.78 12.05 -6.81
CA GLY A 229 7.61 12.27 -5.62
C GLY A 229 8.02 10.97 -4.92
N GLY A 230 7.09 10.02 -4.77
CA GLY A 230 7.38 8.70 -4.20
C GLY A 230 8.32 7.87 -5.09
N MET A 231 8.16 7.97 -6.41
CA MET A 231 9.07 7.32 -7.37
C MET A 231 10.49 7.86 -7.27
N CYS A 232 10.65 9.18 -7.10
CA CYS A 232 11.95 9.83 -6.91
C CYS A 232 12.62 9.41 -5.60
N ALA A 233 11.86 9.41 -4.48
CA ALA A 233 12.38 9.03 -3.17
C ALA A 233 12.90 7.58 -3.12
N THR A 234 12.24 6.67 -3.85
CA THR A 234 12.58 5.23 -3.86
C THR A 234 13.51 4.81 -4.99
N ARG A 235 13.93 5.73 -5.89
CA ARG A 235 14.63 5.40 -7.16
C ARG A 235 13.90 4.30 -7.95
N CYS A 236 12.60 4.52 -8.11
CA CYS A 236 11.69 3.51 -8.65
C CYS A 236 12.13 2.98 -10.03
N SER A 237 11.97 1.67 -10.21
CA SER A 237 12.16 0.94 -11.47
C SER A 237 10.80 0.53 -12.03
N GLY A 238 10.77 0.11 -13.29
CA GLY A 238 9.57 -0.35 -14.01
C GLY A 238 9.93 -1.40 -15.05
N SER A 239 8.94 -2.03 -15.69
CA SER A 239 9.21 -3.03 -16.73
C SER A 239 9.92 -2.41 -17.95
N LEU A 240 9.71 -1.11 -18.17
CA LEU A 240 10.35 -0.34 -19.24
C LEU A 240 11.76 0.16 -18.89
N ALA A 241 12.22 0.02 -17.64
CA ALA A 241 13.50 0.56 -17.15
C ALA A 241 14.76 -0.01 -17.86
N VAL A 242 14.63 -1.14 -18.55
CA VAL A 242 15.71 -1.74 -19.37
C VAL A 242 15.98 -0.92 -20.65
N ARG A 243 14.96 -0.26 -21.20
CA ARG A 243 15.06 0.56 -22.42
C ARG A 243 15.03 2.06 -22.14
N LYS A 244 14.46 2.47 -21.00
CA LYS A 244 14.28 3.87 -20.63
C LYS A 244 14.87 4.11 -19.25
N LEU A 245 15.55 5.25 -19.12
CA LEU A 245 16.42 5.60 -17.99
C LEU A 245 15.80 5.33 -16.60
N ILE A 246 16.57 4.73 -15.69
CA ILE A 246 16.26 4.75 -14.24
C ILE A 246 16.25 6.22 -13.77
N ILE A 247 15.47 6.56 -12.74
CA ILE A 247 15.50 7.89 -12.11
C ILE A 247 16.92 8.18 -11.59
N THR A 248 17.68 8.93 -12.40
CA THR A 248 19.11 9.23 -12.21
C THR A 248 19.39 10.73 -12.23
N SER A 249 18.51 11.52 -12.84
CA SER A 249 18.55 12.98 -12.83
C SER A 249 17.13 13.54 -12.84
N MET A 250 16.70 14.12 -11.72
CA MET A 250 15.70 15.18 -11.70
C MET A 250 16.36 16.44 -11.14
N ARG A 251 16.07 17.60 -11.75
CA ARG A 251 16.50 18.90 -11.23
C ARG A 251 15.37 19.44 -10.37
N SER A 252 15.66 19.88 -9.15
CA SER A 252 14.72 20.75 -8.44
C SER A 252 14.62 22.07 -9.22
N GLY A 253 13.43 22.39 -9.69
CA GLY A 253 13.15 23.69 -10.26
C GLY A 253 13.28 24.73 -9.16
N LYS A 254 14.19 25.70 -9.32
CA LYS A 254 14.09 26.96 -8.60
C LYS A 254 13.08 27.81 -9.36
N PHE A 255 12.00 28.21 -8.68
CA PHE A 255 11.09 29.25 -9.14
C PHE A 255 11.49 30.59 -8.51
#